data_AF-A0ABD5E1X6-F1
#
_entry.id   AF-A0ABD5E1X6-F1
#
_cell.length_a   1.000
_cell.length_b   1.000
_cell.length_c   1.000
_cell.angle_alpha   90.00
_cell.angle_beta   90.00
_cell.angle_gamma   90.00
#
_symmetry.space_group_name_H-M   'P 1'
#
loop_
_entity.id
_entity.type
_entity.pdbx_description
1 polymer ?
#
loop_
_entity_poly.entity_id
_entity_poly.type
_entity_poly.pdbx_seq_one_letter_code
_entity_poly.pdbx_strand_id
1 'polypeptide(L)'
;MEYDEQQRDIILRIISLLTASAEWMRAEEGTEDEEDDLSRLGLVGDLVKEVLPAVEIPEGTAVSDLGAVIGEQMSHALTRLAAGFVFAWSELAEVHDEGRGDISSADVLRELALEVEARRG
;
A
#
# COMPACT_ATOMS: atom_id res chain seq x y z
N MET A 1 -4.64 16.91 5.75
CA MET A 1 -5.69 16.29 4.92
C MET A 1 -6.34 15.24 5.81
N GLU A 2 -7.63 15.35 6.11
CA GLU A 2 -8.32 14.35 6.93
C GLU A 2 -8.57 13.12 6.04
N TYR A 3 -8.04 11.96 6.43
CA TYR A 3 -8.24 10.72 5.68
C TYR A 3 -9.61 10.15 6.03
N ASP A 4 -10.37 9.74 5.01
CA ASP A 4 -11.54 8.89 5.28
C ASP A 4 -11.10 7.52 5.82
N GLU A 5 -12.02 6.80 6.47
CA GLU A 5 -11.72 5.50 7.09
C GLU A 5 -11.09 4.51 6.11
N GLN A 6 -11.57 4.49 4.87
CA GLN A 6 -11.03 3.61 3.83
C GLN A 6 -9.59 3.98 3.44
N GLN A 7 -9.29 5.27 3.30
CA GLN A 7 -7.93 5.72 2.97
C GLN A 7 -6.95 5.42 4.09
N ARG A 8 -7.37 5.57 5.35
CA ARG A 8 -6.58 5.21 6.52
C ARG A 8 -6.25 3.72 6.53
N ASP A 9 -7.25 2.87 6.31
CA ASP A 9 -7.06 1.41 6.28
C ASP A 9 -6.11 0.98 5.14
N ILE A 10 -6.21 1.65 3.98
CA ILE A 10 -5.27 1.47 2.86
C ILE A 10 -3.84 1.83 3.29
N ILE A 11 -3.64 2.97 3.97
CA ILE A 11 -2.31 3.39 4.43
C ILE A 11 -1.73 2.38 5.42
N LEU A 12 -2.51 1.91 6.40
CA LEU A 12 -2.07 0.91 7.38
C LEU A 12 -1.66 -0.42 6.72
N ARG A 13 -2.40 -0.84 5.69
CA ARG A 13 -2.06 -2.03 4.90
C ARG A 13 -0.77 -1.86 4.11
N ILE A 14 -0.57 -0.69 3.49
CA ILE A 14 0.69 -0.37 2.80
C ILE A 14 1.86 -0.39 3.79
N ILE A 15 1.71 0.23 4.96
CA ILE A 15 2.74 0.22 6.01
C ILE A 15 3.07 -1.21 6.44
N SER A 16 2.06 -2.06 6.58
CA SER A 16 2.22 -3.48 6.94
C SER A 16 3.02 -4.23 5.85
N LEU A 17 2.69 -4.02 4.57
CA LEU A 17 3.42 -4.60 3.44
C LEU A 17 4.89 -4.14 3.41
N LEU A 18 5.13 -2.83 3.54
CA LEU A 18 6.49 -2.27 3.52
C LEU A 18 7.34 -2.77 4.69
N THR A 19 6.71 -2.94 5.86
CA THR A 19 7.38 -3.50 7.06
C THR A 19 7.79 -4.95 6.82
N ALA A 20 6.89 -5.79 6.30
CA ALA A 20 7.18 -7.18 5.97
C ALA A 20 8.30 -7.27 4.92
N SER A 21 8.24 -6.45 3.87
CA SER A 21 9.27 -6.38 2.84
C SER A 21 10.64 -6.01 3.40
N ALA A 22 10.71 -5.07 4.35
CA ALA A 22 11.96 -4.64 4.97
C ALA A 22 12.55 -5.69 5.93
N GLU A 23 11.72 -6.54 6.53
CA GLU A 23 12.18 -7.68 7.33
C GLU A 23 12.80 -8.77 6.47
N TRP A 24 12.22 -9.02 5.30
CA TRP A 24 12.74 -10.01 4.35
C TRP A 24 14.05 -9.59 3.71
N MET A 25 14.18 -8.34 3.26
CA MET A 25 15.46 -7.82 2.76
C MET A 25 16.61 -8.01 3.77
N ARG A 26 16.32 -7.88 5.07
CA ARG A 26 17.31 -8.14 6.14
C ARG A 26 17.59 -9.62 6.35
N ALA A 27 16.64 -10.51 6.08
CA ALA A 27 16.82 -11.96 6.19
C ALA A 27 17.57 -12.54 4.97
N GLU A 28 17.36 -11.96 3.77
CA GLU A 28 17.96 -12.37 2.50
C GLU A 28 19.36 -11.83 2.24
N GLU A 29 19.90 -10.93 3.07
CA GLU A 29 21.30 -10.46 3.02
C GLU A 29 22.37 -11.60 3.16
N GLY A 30 21.96 -12.88 3.08
CA GLY A 30 22.80 -14.07 2.98
C GLY A 30 22.38 -15.16 1.96
N THR A 31 21.29 -15.03 1.21
CA THR A 31 20.81 -16.06 0.25
C THR A 31 19.98 -15.46 -0.89
N GLU A 32 20.51 -15.48 -2.12
CA GLU A 32 19.79 -15.10 -3.34
C GLU A 32 19.02 -16.32 -3.87
N ASP A 33 17.73 -16.48 -3.54
CA ASP A 33 16.87 -17.55 -4.08
C ASP A 33 15.67 -16.96 -4.86
N GLU A 34 15.42 -17.48 -6.07
CA GLU A 34 14.32 -17.06 -6.97
C GLU A 34 12.91 -17.32 -6.40
N GLU A 35 12.80 -18.17 -5.37
CA GLU A 35 11.54 -18.49 -4.69
C GLU A 35 10.97 -17.26 -3.94
N ASP A 36 11.82 -16.30 -3.57
CA ASP A 36 11.43 -15.11 -2.80
C ASP A 36 10.78 -14.01 -3.65
N ASP A 37 11.07 -13.93 -4.95
CA ASP A 37 10.41 -12.95 -5.83
C ASP A 37 8.93 -13.29 -6.07
N LEU A 38 8.59 -14.59 -6.10
CA LEU A 38 7.20 -15.03 -6.20
C LEU A 38 6.42 -14.79 -4.89
N SER A 39 7.09 -14.90 -3.74
CA SER A 39 6.51 -14.62 -2.43
C SER A 39 6.16 -13.12 -2.30
N ARG A 40 7.07 -12.24 -2.76
CA ARG A 40 6.88 -10.77 -2.82
C ARG A 40 5.73 -10.36 -3.74
N LEU A 41 5.65 -10.94 -4.94
CA LEU A 41 4.54 -10.70 -5.86
C LEU A 41 3.19 -11.17 -5.29
N GLY A 42 3.20 -12.25 -4.49
CA GLY A 42 2.03 -12.75 -3.77
C GLY A 42 1.47 -11.71 -2.80
N LEU A 43 2.33 -11.12 -1.97
CA LEU A 43 1.90 -10.12 -0.96
C LEU A 43 1.37 -8.83 -1.58
N VAL A 44 2.02 -8.36 -2.67
CA VAL A 44 1.50 -7.22 -3.44
C VAL A 44 0.14 -7.58 -4.06
N GLY A 45 0.00 -8.80 -4.60
CA GLY A 45 -1.25 -9.29 -5.17
C GLY A 45 -2.39 -9.36 -4.14
N ASP A 46 -2.10 -9.78 -2.91
CA ASP A 46 -3.09 -9.84 -1.84
C ASP A 46 -3.51 -8.45 -1.36
N LEU A 47 -2.58 -7.51 -1.23
CA LEU A 47 -2.91 -6.10 -0.98
C LEU A 47 -3.84 -5.53 -2.07
N VAL A 48 -3.54 -5.80 -3.34
CA VAL A 48 -4.37 -5.32 -4.46
C VAL A 48 -5.78 -5.91 -4.37
N LYS A 49 -5.92 -7.22 -4.15
CA LYS A 49 -7.24 -7.87 -3.98
C LYS A 49 -8.03 -7.29 -2.81
N GLU A 50 -7.34 -6.97 -1.73
CA GLU A 50 -7.94 -6.45 -0.50
C GLU A 50 -8.42 -4.99 -0.61
N VAL A 51 -7.81 -4.20 -1.51
CA VAL A 51 -8.11 -2.77 -1.70
C VAL A 51 -9.08 -2.54 -2.85
N LEU A 52 -9.04 -3.37 -3.90
CA LEU A 52 -9.95 -3.24 -5.03
C LEU A 52 -11.40 -3.57 -4.60
N PRO A 53 -12.38 -2.73 -4.96
CA PRO A 53 -13.76 -2.98 -4.62
C PRO A 53 -14.33 -4.12 -5.48
N ALA A 54 -15.40 -4.73 -5.00
CA ALA A 54 -16.24 -5.53 -5.87
C ALA A 54 -16.80 -4.63 -6.98
N VAL A 55 -16.66 -5.06 -8.23
CA VAL A 55 -17.28 -4.36 -9.37
C VAL A 55 -18.76 -4.73 -9.41
N GLU A 56 -19.63 -3.75 -9.30
CA GLU A 56 -21.06 -3.91 -9.56
C GLU A 56 -21.37 -3.52 -11.00
N ILE A 57 -22.02 -4.41 -11.76
CA ILE A 57 -22.45 -4.15 -13.14
C ILE A 57 -23.97 -3.98 -13.14
N PRO A 58 -24.49 -2.75 -13.38
CA PRO A 58 -25.92 -2.51 -13.44
C PRO A 58 -26.59 -3.36 -14.52
N GLU A 59 -27.80 -3.83 -14.25
CA GLU A 59 -28.62 -4.53 -15.24
C GLU A 59 -28.85 -3.65 -16.47
N GLY A 60 -28.69 -4.23 -17.67
CA GLY A 60 -28.84 -3.50 -18.93
C GLY A 60 -27.60 -2.72 -19.40
N THR A 61 -26.47 -2.80 -18.67
CA THR A 61 -25.18 -2.27 -19.15
C THR A 61 -24.82 -2.92 -20.48
N ALA A 62 -24.62 -2.12 -21.53
CA ALA A 62 -24.17 -2.62 -22.82
C ALA A 62 -22.74 -3.16 -22.72
N VAL A 63 -22.43 -4.23 -23.46
CA VAL A 63 -21.08 -4.83 -23.46
C VAL A 63 -20.01 -3.81 -23.89
N SER A 64 -20.36 -2.87 -24.77
CA SER A 64 -19.47 -1.77 -25.17
C SER A 64 -19.07 -0.85 -24.02
N ASP A 65 -19.93 -0.74 -23.00
CA ASP A 65 -19.80 0.24 -21.92
C ASP A 65 -19.20 -0.39 -20.66
N LEU A 66 -19.07 -1.72 -20.64
CA LEU A 66 -18.57 -2.49 -19.51
C LEU A 66 -17.18 -2.03 -19.05
N GLY A 67 -16.28 -1.74 -19.99
CA GLY A 67 -14.93 -1.27 -19.68
C GLY A 67 -14.92 0.09 -18.99
N ALA A 68 -15.83 0.99 -19.35
CA ALA A 68 -15.95 2.30 -18.70
C ALA A 68 -16.48 2.16 -17.26
N VAL A 69 -17.51 1.32 -17.07
CA VAL A 69 -18.12 1.04 -15.75
C VAL A 69 -17.11 0.40 -14.80
N ILE A 70 -16.33 -0.57 -15.28
CA ILE A 70 -15.25 -1.19 -14.49
C ILE A 70 -14.16 -0.16 -14.19
N GLY A 71 -13.71 0.55 -15.22
CA GLY A 71 -12.62 1.52 -15.12
C GLY A 71 -12.92 2.61 -14.09
N GLU A 72 -14.13 3.15 -14.07
CA GLU A 72 -14.55 4.16 -13.10
C GLU A 72 -14.49 3.64 -11.66
N GLN A 73 -15.07 2.46 -11.40
CA GLN A 73 -15.08 1.84 -10.06
C GLN A 73 -13.66 1.48 -9.58
N MET A 74 -12.80 0.99 -10.46
CA MET A 74 -11.42 0.64 -10.14
C MET A 74 -10.51 1.86 -9.96
N SER A 75 -10.73 2.92 -10.75
CA SER A 75 -9.86 4.10 -10.77
C SER A 75 -9.74 4.77 -9.40
N HIS A 76 -10.85 4.84 -8.66
CA HIS A 76 -10.86 5.41 -7.32
C HIS A 76 -9.98 4.61 -6.34
N ALA A 77 -10.12 3.29 -6.32
CA ALA A 77 -9.33 2.43 -5.43
C ALA A 77 -7.84 2.43 -5.78
N LEU A 78 -7.51 2.39 -7.08
CA LEU A 78 -6.13 2.46 -7.56
C LEU A 78 -5.49 3.81 -7.23
N THR A 79 -6.24 4.92 -7.37
CA THR A 79 -5.74 6.26 -7.02
C THR A 79 -5.45 6.37 -5.53
N ARG A 80 -6.33 5.84 -4.68
CA ARG A 80 -6.15 5.79 -3.22
C ARG A 80 -4.94 4.95 -2.80
N LEU A 81 -4.77 3.79 -3.43
CA LEU A 81 -3.61 2.91 -3.24
C LEU A 81 -2.31 3.65 -3.61
N ALA A 82 -2.25 4.25 -4.80
CA ALA A 82 -1.10 5.01 -5.25
C ALA A 82 -0.79 6.20 -4.32
N ALA A 83 -1.82 6.93 -3.88
CA ALA A 83 -1.67 8.03 -2.94
C ALA A 83 -1.12 7.58 -1.59
N GLY A 84 -1.57 6.43 -1.07
CA GLY A 84 -1.04 5.84 0.16
C GLY A 84 0.43 5.43 0.04
N PHE A 85 0.84 4.90 -1.12
CA PHE A 85 2.24 4.57 -1.38
C PHE A 85 3.12 5.81 -1.48
N VAL A 86 2.66 6.84 -2.21
CA VAL A 86 3.37 8.12 -2.30
C VAL A 86 3.54 8.72 -0.91
N PHE A 87 2.49 8.69 -0.08
CA PHE A 87 2.56 9.16 1.31
C PHE A 87 3.62 8.41 2.12
N ALA A 88 3.54 7.08 2.22
CA ALA A 88 4.51 6.29 2.98
C ALA A 88 5.94 6.46 2.46
N TRP A 89 6.11 6.57 1.15
CA TRP A 89 7.41 6.82 0.54
C TRP A 89 7.96 8.21 0.87
N SER A 90 7.12 9.26 0.87
CA SER A 90 7.55 10.61 1.20
C SER A 90 8.07 10.71 2.64
N GLU A 91 7.42 10.07 3.59
CA GLU A 91 7.87 10.02 5.00
C GLU A 91 9.23 9.33 5.13
N LEU A 92 9.45 8.23 4.40
CA LEU A 92 10.74 7.55 4.34
C LEU A 92 11.82 8.41 3.67
N ALA A 93 11.47 9.08 2.58
CA ALA A 93 12.38 9.94 1.84
C ALA A 93 12.81 11.15 2.66
N GLU A 94 11.91 11.76 3.42
CA GLU A 94 12.22 12.88 4.32
C GLU A 94 13.27 12.50 5.35
N VAL A 95 13.09 11.38 6.05
CA VAL A 95 14.05 10.89 7.05
C VAL A 95 15.41 10.55 6.41
N HIS A 96 15.39 9.95 5.22
CA HIS A 96 16.61 9.66 4.47
C HIS A 96 17.35 10.94 4.05
N ASP A 97 16.64 11.93 3.52
CA ASP A 97 17.20 13.18 3.00
C ASP A 97 17.74 14.09 4.12
N GLU A 98 17.19 13.99 5.33
CA GLU A 98 17.75 14.60 6.54
C GLU A 98 19.07 13.94 7.00
N GLY A 99 19.45 12.80 6.42
CA GLY A 99 20.67 12.08 6.74
C GLY A 99 20.62 11.37 8.11
N ARG A 100 19.40 11.10 8.61
CA ARG A 100 19.19 10.42 9.90
C ARG A 100 19.49 8.93 9.81
N GLY A 101 20.78 8.59 9.90
CA GLY A 101 21.24 7.19 9.89
C GLY A 101 21.05 6.45 11.22
N ASP A 102 20.56 7.12 12.28
CA ASP A 102 20.30 6.54 13.59
C ASP A 102 18.97 5.79 13.67
N ILE A 103 18.09 5.96 12.68
CA ILE A 103 16.76 5.38 12.63
C ILE A 103 16.63 4.47 11.40
N SER A 104 15.97 3.32 11.56
CA SER A 104 15.71 2.42 10.44
C SER A 104 14.39 2.76 9.74
N SER A 105 14.24 2.39 8.45
CA SER A 105 12.95 2.52 7.74
C SER A 105 11.81 1.79 8.45
N ALA A 106 12.08 0.68 9.14
CA ALA A 106 11.09 -0.05 9.92
C ALA A 106 10.62 0.74 11.16
N ASP A 107 11.49 1.53 11.77
CA ASP A 107 11.13 2.41 12.89
C ASP A 107 10.27 3.57 12.40
N VAL A 108 10.62 4.19 11.26
CA VAL A 108 9.81 5.23 10.62
C VAL A 108 8.41 4.72 10.27
N LEU A 109 8.31 3.55 9.63
CA LEU A 109 7.03 2.93 9.28
C LEU A 109 6.17 2.63 10.52
N ARG A 110 6.80 2.21 11.63
CA ARG A 110 6.10 1.96 12.90
C ARG A 110 5.55 3.27 13.50
N GLU A 111 6.36 4.31 13.53
CA GLU A 111 5.93 5.64 14.00
C GLU A 111 4.78 6.16 13.15
N LEU A 112 4.90 6.04 11.83
CA LEU A 112 3.86 6.44 10.89
C LEU A 112 2.54 5.69 11.12
N ALA A 113 2.58 4.38 11.35
CA ALA A 113 1.38 3.59 11.70
C ALA A 113 0.72 4.13 12.99
N LEU A 114 1.50 4.39 14.03
CA LEU A 114 0.99 4.92 15.30
C LEU A 114 0.35 6.30 15.12
N GLU A 115 0.94 7.18 14.30
CA GLU A 115 0.33 8.48 14.00
C GLU A 115 -0.99 8.35 13.23
N VAL A 116 -1.03 7.47 12.23
CA VAL A 116 -2.23 7.22 11.42
C VAL A 116 -3.36 6.64 12.29
N GLU A 117 -3.03 5.76 13.24
CA GLU A 117 -3.98 5.25 14.23
C GLU A 117 -4.42 6.31 15.24
N ALA A 118 -3.51 7.18 15.71
CA ALA A 118 -3.82 8.23 16.67
C ALA A 118 -4.80 9.27 16.11
N ARG A 119 -4.78 9.49 14.78
CA ARG A 119 -5.75 10.34 14.07
C ARG A 119 -7.18 9.78 14.01
N ARG A 120 -7.44 8.61 14.62
CA ARG A 120 -8.78 8.03 14.83
C ARG A 120 -9.57 8.72 15.95
N GLY A 121 -8.91 9.48 16.82
CA GLY A 121 -9.47 10.12 18.02
C GLY A 121 -9.99 11.54 17.81
#